data_AF-A0A1Q6M218-F1
#
_entry.id   AF-A0A1Q6M218-F1
#
_cell.length_a   1.000
_cell.length_b   1.000
_cell.length_c   1.000
_cell.angle_alpha   90.00
_cell.angle_beta   90.00
_cell.angle_gamma   90.00
#
_symmetry.space_group_name_H-M   'P 1'
#
loop_
_entity.id
_entity.type
_entity.pdbx_description
1 polymer ?
#
loop_
_entity_poly.entity_id
_entity_poly.type
_entity_poly.pdbx_seq_one_letter_code
_entity_poly.pdbx_strand_id
1 'polypeptide(L)'
;MKKILRDNKGSISALVVISVLLYSIVLTTAFMQASSKRKMQMESQILAKEAYEKQLNNLDEIRDEINGGSSSILNKIQIGDSVNYTYDSVSSYSLSSTYSGYSSDQIAQTIGLTWKVLNVDKENDTVDIISTNPTSSTVYFADILGYNNGPYLMNEICKSQYSNKTLGVNARSINLLDMEKHLTPTGITNRNAYTSSVKYGTTKTYTSYTKYPSLYANQKGAGPNVSSISQPDTTKGNDPYEESKPIVPKGTTEPTTSSTYGTGSPLTVTQTFYIIAIDNTNYGTASSILANGTPFWVAARCVNTFSNFARFGLRYAGTDANGYLMFDSVGDTYGDRYALRPVVSLPSSLLTGEQTNGAWNLSK
;
A
#
# COMPACT_ATOMS: atom_id res chain seq x y z
N MET A 1 21.10 87.40 2.69
CA MET A 1 19.75 86.85 2.96
C MET A 1 19.80 85.33 3.04
N LYS A 2 20.15 84.80 4.21
CA LYS A 2 19.87 83.41 4.62
C LYS A 2 18.41 83.35 5.05
N LYS A 3 17.46 83.01 4.17
CA LYS A 3 16.11 82.61 4.60
C LYS A 3 15.20 81.97 3.54
N ILE A 4 15.68 81.05 2.70
CA ILE A 4 14.80 80.05 2.06
C ILE A 4 15.57 78.72 1.91
N LEU A 5 15.91 78.09 3.04
CA LEU A 5 16.44 76.72 3.09
C LEU A 5 15.85 75.95 4.29
N ARG A 6 14.59 76.22 4.61
CA ARG A 6 13.81 75.44 5.57
C ARG A 6 12.42 75.26 4.97
N ASP A 7 12.23 74.06 4.41
CA ASP A 7 10.96 73.30 4.29
C ASP A 7 10.98 72.20 3.22
N ASN A 8 12.16 71.74 2.77
CA ASN A 8 12.24 70.63 1.82
C ASN A 8 12.39 69.23 2.44
N LYS A 9 12.29 69.08 3.76
CA LYS A 9 12.36 67.75 4.42
C LYS A 9 11.08 66.93 4.25
N GLY A 10 9.92 67.56 4.06
CA GLY A 10 8.64 66.85 3.82
C GLY A 10 8.44 66.45 2.36
N SER A 11 8.98 67.23 1.41
CA SER A 11 8.82 66.95 -0.04
C SER A 11 9.67 65.76 -0.50
N ILE A 12 10.93 65.67 -0.03
CA ILE A 12 11.80 64.53 -0.37
C ILE A 12 11.27 63.23 0.25
N SER A 13 10.75 63.27 1.49
CA SER A 13 10.16 62.06 2.10
C SER A 13 8.85 61.65 1.42
N ALA A 14 7.99 62.60 1.03
CA ALA A 14 6.77 62.30 0.29
C ALA A 14 7.06 61.72 -1.11
N LEU A 15 8.04 62.26 -1.84
CA LEU A 15 8.49 61.72 -3.12
C LEU A 15 9.08 60.31 -3.00
N VAL A 16 9.86 60.05 -1.95
CA VAL A 16 10.40 58.71 -1.65
C VAL A 16 9.27 57.73 -1.29
N VAL A 17 8.29 58.15 -0.50
CA VAL A 17 7.15 57.30 -0.13
C VAL A 17 6.26 56.98 -1.35
N ILE A 18 5.98 57.98 -2.20
CA ILE A 18 5.20 57.78 -3.44
C ILE A 18 5.94 56.87 -4.42
N SER A 19 7.25 57.03 -4.58
CA SER A 19 8.05 56.17 -5.46
C SER A 19 8.14 54.73 -4.96
N VAL A 20 8.28 54.50 -3.65
CA VAL A 20 8.22 53.15 -3.05
C VAL A 20 6.84 52.51 -3.24
N LEU A 21 5.76 53.27 -3.04
CA LEU A 21 4.38 52.79 -3.28
C LEU A 21 4.16 52.42 -4.74
N LEU A 22 4.54 53.28 -5.69
CA LEU A 22 4.44 52.97 -7.12
C LEU A 22 5.27 51.75 -7.51
N TYR A 23 6.49 51.62 -6.99
CA TYR A 23 7.34 50.46 -7.24
C TYR A 23 6.72 49.17 -6.68
N SER A 24 6.13 49.22 -5.48
CA SER A 24 5.45 48.08 -4.87
C SER A 24 4.19 47.64 -5.65
N ILE A 25 3.44 48.59 -6.21
CA ILE A 25 2.28 48.29 -7.07
C ILE A 25 2.74 47.67 -8.39
N VAL A 26 3.79 48.21 -9.01
CA VAL A 26 4.36 47.64 -10.25
C VAL A 26 4.91 46.25 -10.01
N LEU A 27 5.60 46.02 -8.89
CA LEU A 27 6.17 44.72 -8.55
C LEU A 27 5.09 43.66 -8.24
N THR A 28 4.03 44.03 -7.51
CA THR A 28 2.91 43.13 -7.20
C THR A 28 2.09 42.79 -8.43
N THR A 29 1.82 43.76 -9.31
CA THR A 29 1.13 43.51 -10.59
C THR A 29 1.97 42.66 -11.54
N ALA A 30 3.27 42.90 -11.65
CA ALA A 30 4.18 42.07 -12.43
C ALA A 30 4.25 40.63 -11.87
N PHE A 31 4.29 40.46 -10.54
CA PHE A 31 4.28 39.16 -9.90
C PHE A 31 2.97 38.39 -10.14
N MET A 32 1.82 39.06 -10.03
CA MET A 32 0.51 38.46 -10.32
C MET A 32 0.36 38.06 -11.79
N GLN A 33 0.86 38.88 -12.72
CA GLN A 33 0.87 38.51 -14.14
C GLN A 33 1.80 37.33 -14.42
N ALA A 34 2.97 37.28 -13.78
CA ALA A 34 3.90 36.16 -13.90
C ALA A 34 3.34 34.86 -13.29
N SER A 35 2.65 34.93 -12.15
CA SER A 35 2.03 33.77 -11.52
C SER A 35 0.84 33.25 -12.34
N SER A 36 0.01 34.15 -12.87
CA SER A 36 -1.08 33.82 -13.81
C SER A 36 -0.57 33.13 -15.08
N LYS A 37 0.51 33.66 -15.68
CA LYS A 37 1.17 33.03 -16.84
C LYS A 37 1.73 31.64 -16.51
N ARG A 38 2.36 31.45 -15.35
CA ARG A 38 2.84 30.12 -14.92
C ARG A 38 1.69 29.15 -14.68
N LYS A 39 0.58 29.61 -14.11
CA LYS A 39 -0.63 28.78 -13.91
C LYS A 39 -1.21 28.32 -15.25
N MET A 40 -1.37 29.24 -16.20
CA MET A 40 -1.81 28.89 -17.56
C MET A 40 -0.82 27.95 -18.27
N GLN A 41 0.49 28.14 -18.11
CA GLN A 41 1.49 27.22 -18.65
C GLN A 41 1.36 25.82 -18.02
N MET A 42 1.14 25.73 -16.71
CA MET A 42 0.95 24.46 -16.02
C MET A 42 -0.34 23.75 -16.46
N GLU A 43 -1.46 24.48 -16.58
CA GLU A 43 -2.72 23.96 -17.13
C GLU A 43 -2.54 23.48 -18.57
N SER A 44 -1.81 24.22 -19.40
CA SER A 44 -1.51 23.81 -20.77
C SER A 44 -0.63 22.55 -20.84
N GLN A 45 0.30 22.37 -19.90
CA GLN A 45 1.13 21.16 -19.80
C GLN A 45 0.33 19.95 -19.30
N ILE A 46 -0.60 20.15 -18.37
CA ILE A 46 -1.52 19.10 -17.91
C ILE A 46 -2.41 18.65 -19.08
N LEU A 47 -3.04 19.58 -19.79
CA LEU A 47 -3.87 19.26 -20.96
C LEU A 47 -3.07 18.57 -22.07
N ALA A 48 -1.83 19.01 -22.32
CA ALA A 48 -0.94 18.35 -23.27
C ALA A 48 -0.55 16.93 -22.81
N LYS A 49 -0.33 16.73 -21.51
CA LYS A 49 -0.06 15.41 -20.92
C LYS A 49 -1.27 14.48 -21.02
N GLU A 50 -2.46 14.96 -20.69
CA GLU A 50 -3.72 14.22 -20.81
C GLU A 50 -4.00 13.83 -22.28
N ALA A 51 -3.74 14.74 -23.23
CA ALA A 51 -3.87 14.46 -24.66
C ALA A 51 -2.85 13.40 -25.12
N TYR A 52 -1.61 13.47 -24.62
CA TYR A 52 -0.57 12.49 -24.93
C TYR A 52 -0.88 11.11 -24.33
N GLU A 53 -1.34 11.04 -23.08
CA GLU A 53 -1.79 9.80 -22.43
C GLU A 53 -2.98 9.16 -23.16
N LYS A 54 -3.93 9.98 -23.65
CA LYS A 54 -5.03 9.51 -24.48
C LYS A 54 -4.54 8.92 -25.82
N GLN A 55 -3.54 9.55 -26.44
CA GLN A 55 -2.93 9.02 -27.66
C GLN A 55 -2.16 7.71 -27.40
N LEU A 56 -1.51 7.58 -26.23
CA LEU A 56 -0.82 6.37 -25.83
C LEU A 56 -1.79 5.20 -25.61
N ASN A 57 -2.93 5.44 -24.95
CA ASN A 57 -3.98 4.43 -24.80
C ASN A 57 -4.53 3.97 -26.17
N ASN A 58 -4.72 4.89 -27.12
CA ASN A 58 -5.11 4.54 -28.48
C ASN A 58 -4.01 3.73 -29.21
N LEU A 59 -2.74 3.99 -28.93
CA LEU A 59 -1.63 3.23 -29.51
C LEU A 59 -1.56 1.80 -28.96
N ASP A 60 -1.90 1.59 -27.68
CA ASP A 60 -2.03 0.25 -27.10
C ASP A 60 -3.20 -0.52 -27.74
N GLU A 61 -4.33 0.15 -27.98
CA GLU A 61 -5.49 -0.43 -28.68
C GLU A 61 -5.14 -0.81 -30.14
N ILE A 62 -4.40 0.05 -30.85
CA ILE A 62 -3.92 -0.21 -32.21
C ILE A 62 -2.85 -1.33 -32.23
N ARG A 63 -2.01 -1.42 -31.20
CA ARG A 63 -1.00 -2.48 -31.06
C ARG A 63 -1.67 -3.84 -30.85
N ASP A 64 -2.78 -3.88 -30.13
CA ASP A 64 -3.61 -5.08 -29.96
C ASP A 64 -4.26 -5.51 -31.29
N GLU A 65 -4.67 -4.57 -32.15
CA GLU A 65 -5.20 -4.86 -33.49
C GLU A 65 -4.14 -5.37 -34.47
N ILE A 66 -2.93 -4.77 -34.48
CA ILE A 66 -1.86 -5.07 -35.45
C ILE A 66 -1.22 -6.46 -35.22
N ASN A 67 -1.20 -6.95 -33.98
CA ASN A 67 -0.64 -8.27 -33.65
C ASN A 67 -1.58 -9.46 -33.98
N GLY A 68 -2.67 -9.24 -34.72
CA GLY A 68 -3.42 -10.32 -35.35
C GLY A 68 -4.39 -11.06 -34.43
N GLY A 69 -5.36 -10.37 -33.84
CA GLY A 69 -6.63 -11.00 -33.44
C GLY A 69 -6.58 -11.99 -32.27
N SER A 70 -5.52 -12.00 -31.46
CA SER A 70 -5.69 -12.37 -30.05
C SER A 70 -6.16 -11.13 -29.33
N SER A 71 -7.47 -10.91 -29.25
CA SER A 71 -8.00 -10.13 -28.12
C SER A 71 -7.50 -10.86 -26.89
N SER A 72 -6.42 -10.37 -26.26
CA SER A 72 -5.81 -11.05 -25.13
C SER A 72 -6.96 -11.39 -24.18
N ILE A 73 -7.02 -12.62 -23.69
CA ILE A 73 -8.12 -13.03 -22.80
C ILE A 73 -8.28 -12.04 -21.63
N LEU A 74 -7.18 -11.38 -21.25
CA LEU A 74 -7.10 -10.27 -20.31
C LEU A 74 -7.93 -9.02 -20.69
N ASN A 75 -8.14 -8.74 -21.97
CA ASN A 75 -9.01 -7.65 -22.43
C ASN A 75 -10.51 -7.96 -22.25
N LYS A 76 -10.89 -9.24 -22.08
CA LYS A 76 -12.27 -9.67 -21.85
C LYS A 76 -12.58 -9.86 -20.37
N ILE A 77 -11.58 -10.23 -19.59
CA ILE A 77 -11.71 -10.48 -18.15
C ILE A 77 -11.84 -9.15 -17.40
N GLN A 78 -12.76 -9.09 -16.45
CA GLN A 78 -12.99 -7.95 -15.60
C GLN A 78 -12.85 -8.30 -14.12
N ILE A 79 -12.50 -7.30 -13.32
CA ILE A 79 -12.50 -7.42 -11.86
C ILE A 79 -13.90 -7.81 -11.39
N GLY A 80 -13.98 -8.85 -10.57
CA GLY A 80 -15.23 -9.41 -10.05
C GLY A 80 -15.83 -10.55 -10.88
N ASP A 81 -15.30 -10.84 -12.07
CA ASP A 81 -15.70 -12.01 -12.84
C ASP A 81 -15.46 -13.28 -12.03
N SER A 82 -16.37 -14.25 -12.15
CA SER A 82 -16.20 -15.56 -11.49
C SER A 82 -15.19 -16.40 -12.24
N VAL A 83 -14.43 -17.24 -11.53
CA VAL A 83 -13.45 -18.16 -12.13
C VAL A 83 -13.64 -19.56 -11.56
N ASN A 84 -13.73 -20.56 -12.43
CA ASN A 84 -13.85 -21.97 -12.07
C ASN A 84 -12.47 -22.54 -11.69
N TYR A 85 -11.92 -22.05 -10.58
CA TYR A 85 -10.69 -22.56 -10.00
C TYR A 85 -11.00 -23.60 -8.93
N THR A 86 -10.34 -24.76 -9.05
CA THR A 86 -10.38 -25.83 -8.06
C THR A 86 -8.99 -25.99 -7.45
N TYR A 87 -8.88 -25.95 -6.14
CA TYR A 87 -7.64 -26.21 -5.41
C TYR A 87 -7.54 -27.69 -5.02
N ASP A 88 -6.34 -28.16 -4.73
CA ASP A 88 -6.09 -29.53 -4.29
C ASP A 88 -6.76 -29.79 -2.92
N SER A 89 -7.40 -30.94 -2.75
CA SER A 89 -8.00 -31.32 -1.46
C SER A 89 -6.93 -31.77 -0.46
N VAL A 90 -6.92 -31.16 0.72
CA VAL A 90 -6.03 -31.52 1.84
C VAL A 90 -6.81 -31.48 3.15
N SER A 91 -6.36 -32.18 4.20
CA SER A 91 -7.10 -32.25 5.46
C SER A 91 -6.95 -30.99 6.32
N SER A 92 -5.71 -30.59 6.60
CA SER A 92 -5.38 -29.49 7.50
C SER A 92 -3.93 -29.04 7.33
N TYR A 93 -3.62 -27.87 7.89
CA TYR A 93 -2.26 -27.41 8.11
C TYR A 93 -1.91 -27.44 9.59
N SER A 94 -0.74 -27.98 9.93
CA SER A 94 -0.23 -28.03 11.30
C SER A 94 0.53 -26.75 11.65
N LEU A 95 -0.08 -25.87 12.43
CA LEU A 95 0.53 -24.64 12.91
C LEU A 95 1.28 -24.89 14.22
N SER A 96 2.60 -24.70 14.21
CA SER A 96 3.42 -24.87 15.41
C SER A 96 3.43 -23.60 16.27
N SER A 97 3.32 -23.80 17.58
CA SER A 97 3.45 -22.75 18.59
C SER A 97 4.81 -22.05 18.58
N THR A 98 5.84 -22.74 18.10
CA THR A 98 7.20 -22.20 17.98
C THR A 98 7.26 -21.01 17.02
N TYR A 99 6.28 -20.89 16.11
CA TYR A 99 6.26 -19.83 15.09
C TYR A 99 5.07 -18.89 15.24
N SER A 100 3.88 -19.37 15.62
CA SER A 100 2.69 -18.52 15.73
C SER A 100 2.69 -17.60 16.95
N GLY A 101 3.48 -17.93 17.98
CA GLY A 101 3.43 -17.26 19.29
C GLY A 101 2.22 -17.65 20.13
N TYR A 102 1.46 -18.67 19.72
CA TYR A 102 0.32 -19.21 20.46
C TYR A 102 0.39 -20.74 20.52
N SER A 103 -0.57 -21.43 21.14
CA SER A 103 -0.58 -22.90 21.14
C SER A 103 -0.58 -23.49 19.71
N SER A 104 -0.04 -24.70 19.57
CA SER A 104 -0.08 -25.41 18.29
C SER A 104 -1.54 -25.71 17.91
N ASP A 105 -1.86 -25.64 16.63
CA ASP A 105 -3.23 -25.76 16.14
C ASP A 105 -3.30 -26.51 14.79
N GLN A 106 -4.47 -27.04 14.45
CA GLN A 106 -4.77 -27.67 13.16
C GLN A 106 -5.76 -26.81 12.39
N ILE A 107 -5.28 -26.16 11.34
CA ILE A 107 -6.10 -25.28 10.50
C ILE A 107 -6.74 -26.12 9.40
N ALA A 108 -8.02 -26.48 9.58
CA ALA A 108 -8.77 -27.27 8.61
C ALA A 108 -9.01 -26.50 7.30
N GLN A 109 -8.98 -27.23 6.18
CA GLN A 109 -9.27 -26.65 4.86
C GLN A 109 -10.74 -26.24 4.76
N THR A 110 -10.97 -24.98 4.41
CA THR A 110 -12.30 -24.52 4.02
C THR A 110 -12.69 -25.13 2.67
N ILE A 111 -13.70 -26.00 2.69
CA ILE A 111 -14.25 -26.63 1.49
C ILE A 111 -15.27 -25.70 0.83
N GLY A 112 -15.33 -25.71 -0.50
CA GLY A 112 -16.37 -24.99 -1.26
C GLY A 112 -16.12 -23.49 -1.46
N LEU A 113 -14.89 -23.00 -1.24
CA LEU A 113 -14.53 -21.64 -1.65
C LEU A 113 -14.76 -21.43 -3.15
N THR A 114 -15.47 -20.36 -3.49
CA THR A 114 -15.63 -19.84 -4.85
C THR A 114 -14.65 -18.70 -5.10
N TRP A 115 -14.39 -18.37 -6.36
CA TRP A 115 -13.31 -17.45 -6.74
C TRP A 115 -13.78 -16.35 -7.70
N LYS A 116 -13.24 -15.15 -7.49
CA LYS A 116 -13.46 -14.00 -8.36
C LYS A 116 -12.13 -13.37 -8.76
N VAL A 117 -12.12 -12.72 -9.93
CA VAL A 117 -10.99 -11.92 -10.38
C VAL A 117 -10.81 -10.72 -9.44
N LEU A 118 -9.62 -10.63 -8.85
CA LEU A 118 -9.18 -9.49 -8.07
C LEU A 118 -8.47 -8.47 -8.96
N ASN A 119 -7.53 -8.93 -9.79
CA ASN A 119 -6.69 -8.06 -10.62
C ASN A 119 -6.39 -8.68 -11.98
N VAL A 120 -6.26 -7.85 -13.00
CA VAL A 120 -5.83 -8.23 -14.35
C VAL A 120 -4.53 -7.49 -14.65
N ASP A 121 -3.42 -8.20 -14.62
CA ASP A 121 -2.08 -7.65 -14.84
C ASP A 121 -1.65 -7.94 -16.28
N LYS A 122 -1.88 -6.95 -17.16
CA LYS A 122 -1.50 -7.04 -18.58
C LYS A 122 0.00 -6.97 -18.80
N GLU A 123 0.76 -6.37 -17.88
CA GLU A 123 2.21 -6.24 -18.01
C GLU A 123 2.90 -7.59 -17.77
N ASN A 124 2.39 -8.35 -16.80
CA ASN A 124 2.95 -9.65 -16.42
C ASN A 124 2.15 -10.83 -16.98
N ASP A 125 1.12 -10.59 -17.80
CA ASP A 125 0.26 -11.59 -18.42
C ASP A 125 -0.40 -12.54 -17.40
N THR A 126 -0.91 -11.96 -16.30
CA THR A 126 -1.52 -12.72 -15.20
C THR A 126 -2.88 -12.17 -14.75
N VAL A 127 -3.68 -13.04 -14.15
CA VAL A 127 -4.93 -12.70 -13.47
C VAL A 127 -4.83 -13.17 -12.02
N ASP A 128 -4.90 -12.24 -11.08
CA ASP A 128 -5.03 -12.59 -9.67
C ASP A 128 -6.50 -12.91 -9.39
N ILE A 129 -6.78 -14.11 -8.88
CA ILE A 129 -8.09 -14.48 -8.36
C ILE A 129 -8.06 -14.55 -6.84
N ILE A 130 -9.16 -14.21 -6.21
CA ILE A 130 -9.33 -14.23 -4.75
C ILE A 130 -10.56 -15.06 -4.41
N SER A 131 -10.49 -15.79 -3.29
CA SER A 131 -11.68 -16.41 -2.69
C SER A 131 -12.79 -15.37 -2.50
N THR A 132 -14.06 -15.75 -2.64
CA THR A 132 -15.22 -14.84 -2.47
C THR A 132 -15.56 -14.57 -1.00
N ASN A 133 -15.24 -15.52 -0.12
CA ASN A 133 -15.40 -15.41 1.33
C ASN A 133 -14.07 -15.74 2.02
N PRO A 134 -13.80 -15.20 3.23
CA PRO A 134 -12.65 -15.65 4.01
C PRO A 134 -12.79 -17.13 4.36
N THR A 135 -11.69 -17.75 4.74
CA THR A 135 -11.70 -19.13 5.25
C THR A 135 -12.59 -19.24 6.49
N SER A 136 -13.26 -20.38 6.66
CA SER A 136 -14.04 -20.68 7.86
C SER A 136 -13.16 -20.89 9.09
N SER A 137 -11.96 -21.45 8.88
CA SER A 137 -10.94 -21.61 9.92
C SER A 137 -10.21 -20.29 10.14
N THR A 138 -10.02 -19.92 11.41
CA THR A 138 -9.22 -18.75 11.80
C THR A 138 -7.81 -19.18 12.19
N VAL A 139 -6.84 -18.28 12.02
CA VAL A 139 -5.44 -18.50 12.39
C VAL A 139 -5.06 -17.52 13.48
N TYR A 140 -4.55 -18.02 14.60
CA TYR A 140 -4.15 -17.20 15.73
C TYR A 140 -2.66 -16.84 15.67
N PHE A 141 -2.35 -15.56 15.87
CA PHE A 141 -0.99 -15.04 16.01
C PHE A 141 -0.88 -14.20 17.28
N ALA A 142 0.23 -14.35 18.00
CA ALA A 142 0.52 -13.59 19.22
C ALA A 142 1.99 -13.22 19.35
N ASP A 143 2.24 -12.19 20.13
CA ASP A 143 3.57 -11.81 20.62
C ASP A 143 4.58 -11.53 19.50
N ILE A 144 5.86 -11.50 19.88
CA ILE A 144 6.97 -11.27 18.96
C ILE A 144 7.03 -12.33 17.84
N LEU A 145 6.65 -13.57 18.13
CA LEU A 145 6.68 -14.67 17.17
C LEU A 145 5.58 -14.52 16.12
N GLY A 146 4.35 -14.22 16.53
CA GLY A 146 3.24 -13.93 15.63
C GLY A 146 3.50 -12.70 14.77
N TYR A 147 4.08 -11.64 15.33
CA TYR A 147 4.50 -10.47 14.55
C TYR A 147 5.54 -10.84 13.48
N ASN A 148 6.60 -11.57 13.87
CA ASN A 148 7.69 -11.93 12.97
C ASN A 148 7.25 -12.94 11.89
N ASN A 149 6.45 -13.94 12.26
CA ASN A 149 6.12 -15.06 11.38
C ASN A 149 4.75 -14.97 10.70
N GLY A 150 3.85 -14.12 11.19
CA GLY A 150 2.45 -14.06 10.77
C GLY A 150 2.27 -14.04 9.25
N PRO A 151 2.84 -13.06 8.52
CA PRO A 151 2.70 -12.95 7.07
C PRO A 151 3.24 -14.18 6.33
N TYR A 152 4.38 -14.72 6.77
CA TYR A 152 4.94 -15.96 6.23
C TYR A 152 3.98 -17.14 6.42
N LEU A 153 3.48 -17.33 7.64
CA LEU A 153 2.58 -18.42 7.99
C LEU A 153 1.23 -18.29 7.26
N MET A 154 0.70 -17.07 7.10
CA MET A 154 -0.50 -16.83 6.29
C MET A 154 -0.31 -17.33 4.85
N ASN A 155 0.86 -17.06 4.24
CA ASN A 155 1.19 -17.53 2.90
C ASN A 155 1.40 -19.05 2.84
N GLU A 156 2.11 -19.65 3.79
CA GLU A 156 2.33 -21.11 3.83
C GLU A 156 1.02 -21.88 4.01
N ILE A 157 0.13 -21.39 4.89
CA ILE A 157 -1.20 -21.96 5.08
C ILE A 157 -1.99 -21.86 3.77
N CYS A 158 -2.02 -20.69 3.13
CA CYS A 158 -2.73 -20.54 1.87
C CYS A 158 -2.14 -21.41 0.75
N LYS A 159 -0.81 -21.46 0.63
CA LYS A 159 -0.10 -22.26 -0.36
C LYS A 159 -0.35 -23.75 -0.17
N SER A 160 -0.27 -24.26 1.04
CA SER A 160 -0.51 -25.69 1.32
C SER A 160 -1.95 -26.10 1.10
N GLN A 161 -2.92 -25.19 1.32
CA GLN A 161 -4.34 -25.53 1.32
C GLN A 161 -5.10 -25.08 0.07
N TYR A 162 -4.63 -24.12 -0.71
CA TYR A 162 -5.42 -23.55 -1.81
C TYR A 162 -4.67 -23.47 -3.16
N SER A 163 -3.51 -24.11 -3.26
CA SER A 163 -2.78 -24.26 -4.54
C SER A 163 -3.35 -25.38 -5.41
N ASN A 164 -2.94 -25.43 -6.67
CA ASN A 164 -3.27 -26.52 -7.59
C ASN A 164 -1.99 -26.99 -8.29
N LYS A 165 -1.52 -28.19 -7.92
CA LYS A 165 -0.28 -28.77 -8.48
C LYS A 165 -0.41 -29.10 -9.96
N THR A 166 -1.60 -29.50 -10.42
CA THR A 166 -1.83 -29.89 -11.82
C THR A 166 -1.71 -28.70 -12.74
N LEU A 167 -2.23 -27.54 -12.32
CA LEU A 167 -2.13 -26.25 -13.02
C LEU A 167 -0.78 -25.55 -12.78
N GLY A 168 0.02 -26.01 -11.81
CA GLY A 168 1.32 -25.43 -11.49
C GLY A 168 1.25 -24.05 -10.81
N VAL A 169 0.12 -23.73 -10.18
CA VAL A 169 -0.11 -22.42 -9.53
C VAL A 169 -0.12 -22.54 -8.02
N ASN A 170 0.43 -21.52 -7.36
CA ASN A 170 0.49 -21.44 -5.90
C ASN A 170 -0.46 -20.38 -5.38
N ALA A 171 -1.18 -20.72 -4.31
CA ALA A 171 -1.92 -19.75 -3.52
C ALA A 171 -1.01 -19.03 -2.51
N ARG A 172 -1.45 -17.86 -2.10
CA ARG A 172 -0.89 -17.04 -1.02
C ARG A 172 -2.03 -16.33 -0.30
N SER A 173 -1.76 -15.72 0.86
CA SER A 173 -2.75 -14.82 1.46
C SER A 173 -2.77 -13.50 0.70
N ILE A 174 -3.90 -12.80 0.72
CA ILE A 174 -3.97 -11.41 0.31
C ILE A 174 -2.96 -10.58 1.11
N ASN A 175 -2.27 -9.68 0.43
CA ASN A 175 -1.28 -8.79 1.04
C ASN A 175 -1.67 -7.32 0.84
N LEU A 176 -0.88 -6.42 1.41
CA LEU A 176 -1.17 -4.98 1.33
C LEU A 176 -1.05 -4.43 -0.10
N LEU A 177 -0.18 -4.99 -0.94
CA LEU A 177 -0.03 -4.58 -2.35
C LEU A 177 -1.27 -4.94 -3.17
N ASP A 178 -1.90 -6.09 -2.92
CA ASP A 178 -3.18 -6.46 -3.53
C ASP A 178 -4.29 -5.50 -3.18
N MET A 179 -4.28 -4.93 -1.99
CA MET A 179 -5.24 -3.91 -1.63
C MET A 179 -4.89 -2.59 -2.30
N GLU A 180 -3.64 -2.13 -2.18
CA GLU A 180 -3.22 -0.81 -2.63
C GLU A 180 -3.27 -0.62 -4.14
N LYS A 181 -3.05 -1.68 -4.94
CA LYS A 181 -3.15 -1.62 -6.41
C LYS A 181 -4.54 -1.17 -6.89
N HIS A 182 -5.58 -1.31 -6.06
CA HIS A 182 -6.95 -0.93 -6.39
C HIS A 182 -7.38 0.44 -5.86
N LEU A 183 -6.48 1.19 -5.20
CA LEU A 183 -6.83 2.51 -4.70
C LEU A 183 -7.11 3.48 -5.85
N THR A 184 -8.27 4.14 -5.81
CA THR A 184 -8.61 5.23 -6.73
C THR A 184 -7.73 6.45 -6.45
N PRO A 185 -7.66 7.46 -7.34
CA PRO A 185 -6.99 8.72 -7.03
C PRO A 185 -7.48 9.36 -5.72
N THR A 186 -8.79 9.23 -5.43
CA THR A 186 -9.38 9.65 -4.15
C THR A 186 -8.92 8.76 -3.00
N GLY A 187 -8.89 7.44 -3.18
CA GLY A 187 -8.37 6.50 -2.17
C GLY A 187 -6.91 6.74 -1.84
N ILE A 188 -6.06 7.01 -2.83
CA ILE A 188 -4.66 7.43 -2.65
C ILE A 188 -4.60 8.73 -1.84
N THR A 189 -5.43 9.71 -2.20
CA THR A 189 -5.51 10.98 -1.46
C THR A 189 -5.93 10.74 -0.02
N ASN A 190 -6.98 9.96 0.24
CA ASN A 190 -7.50 9.66 1.57
C ASN A 190 -6.48 8.91 2.44
N ARG A 191 -5.83 7.89 1.88
CA ARG A 191 -4.70 7.17 2.50
C ARG A 191 -3.58 8.12 2.92
N ASN A 192 -3.27 9.11 2.07
CA ASN A 192 -2.21 10.10 2.31
C ASN A 192 -2.68 11.30 3.18
N ALA A 193 -4.00 11.52 3.30
CA ALA A 193 -4.61 12.68 3.94
C ALA A 193 -4.70 12.57 5.47
N TYR A 194 -4.33 11.43 6.05
CA TYR A 194 -4.32 11.30 7.50
C TYR A 194 -3.33 12.31 8.13
N THR A 195 -3.87 13.30 8.84
CA THR A 195 -3.14 14.51 9.27
C THR A 195 -2.96 14.61 10.78
N SER A 196 -3.38 13.62 11.59
CA SER A 196 -3.09 13.62 13.02
C SER A 196 -1.62 13.27 13.27
N SER A 197 -0.74 14.23 12.96
CA SER A 197 0.70 14.28 13.22
C SER A 197 1.60 13.22 12.54
N VAL A 198 1.06 12.36 11.68
CA VAL A 198 1.80 11.29 10.96
C VAL A 198 1.00 10.87 9.73
N LYS A 199 1.50 11.14 8.53
CA LYS A 199 0.91 10.67 7.26
C LYS A 199 1.41 9.26 6.94
N TYR A 200 0.67 8.51 6.12
CA TYR A 200 1.17 7.25 5.56
C TYR A 200 2.56 7.43 4.93
N GLY A 201 3.49 6.54 5.28
CA GLY A 201 4.88 6.58 4.81
C GLY A 201 5.76 7.68 5.43
N THR A 202 5.23 8.54 6.31
CA THR A 202 6.07 9.54 7.00
C THR A 202 6.69 8.98 8.27
N THR A 203 7.95 9.38 8.49
CA THR A 203 8.73 9.01 9.66
C THR A 203 8.57 10.08 10.74
N LYS A 204 8.23 9.67 11.97
CA LYS A 204 8.17 10.57 13.13
C LYS A 204 9.32 10.28 14.07
N THR A 205 10.22 11.23 14.20
CA THR A 205 11.37 11.14 15.10
C THR A 205 11.00 11.59 16.49
N TYR A 206 11.16 10.72 17.49
CA TYR A 206 11.06 11.10 18.90
C TYR A 206 12.47 11.21 19.47
N THR A 207 12.83 12.40 19.93
CA THR A 207 14.21 12.73 20.34
C THR A 207 14.58 12.27 21.76
N SER A 208 13.65 11.72 22.56
CA SER A 208 13.91 11.56 24.00
C SER A 208 13.58 10.22 24.68
N TYR A 209 13.31 9.10 23.98
CA TYR A 209 13.03 7.83 24.68
C TYR A 209 13.58 6.57 24.02
N THR A 210 14.20 5.71 24.84
CA THR A 210 14.96 4.49 24.49
C THR A 210 14.12 3.22 24.33
N LYS A 211 12.78 3.33 24.30
CA LYS A 211 11.92 2.14 24.43
C LYS A 211 11.70 1.36 23.14
N TYR A 212 12.22 1.80 21.99
CA TYR A 212 12.09 1.02 20.76
C TYR A 212 13.00 -0.23 20.78
N PRO A 213 12.53 -1.44 20.45
CA PRO A 213 13.35 -2.64 20.58
C PRO A 213 14.48 -2.61 19.54
N SER A 214 15.72 -2.73 20.00
CA SER A 214 16.92 -2.63 19.17
C SER A 214 16.97 -3.64 18.01
N LEU A 215 16.35 -4.81 18.18
CA LEU A 215 16.23 -5.83 17.14
C LEU A 215 15.54 -5.32 15.86
N TYR A 216 14.58 -4.41 16.01
CA TYR A 216 13.77 -3.92 14.89
C TYR A 216 14.32 -2.65 14.26
N ALA A 217 15.39 -2.08 14.82
CA ALA A 217 15.97 -0.83 14.32
C ALA A 217 16.26 -0.96 12.83
N ASN A 218 16.94 -2.02 12.39
CA ASN A 218 17.37 -2.13 10.99
C ASN A 218 16.26 -2.50 9.99
N GLN A 219 15.00 -2.65 10.40
CA GLN A 219 13.93 -2.95 9.45
C GLN A 219 13.67 -1.78 8.50
N LYS A 220 13.34 -2.10 7.25
CA LYS A 220 12.89 -1.10 6.29
C LYS A 220 11.61 -0.44 6.82
N GLY A 221 11.58 0.89 6.89
CA GLY A 221 10.48 1.61 7.55
C GLY A 221 10.56 1.60 9.08
N ALA A 222 11.60 1.04 9.70
CA ALA A 222 11.85 1.21 11.12
C ALA A 222 12.76 2.39 11.42
N GLY A 223 13.16 3.21 10.43
CA GLY A 223 13.63 4.57 10.62
C GLY A 223 15.11 4.88 10.95
N PRO A 224 16.01 4.01 11.45
CA PRO A 224 17.41 4.40 11.62
C PRO A 224 18.10 4.57 10.27
N ASN A 225 18.97 5.58 10.21
CA ASN A 225 19.85 5.86 9.07
C ASN A 225 20.99 4.84 9.04
N VAL A 226 20.71 3.61 8.59
CA VAL A 226 21.75 2.59 8.35
C VAL A 226 21.97 2.41 6.84
N SER A 227 23.24 2.37 6.44
CA SER A 227 23.67 2.21 5.03
C SER A 227 23.43 0.80 4.46
N SER A 228 23.07 -0.14 5.33
CA SER A 228 22.77 -1.54 4.99
C SER A 228 21.62 -2.04 5.86
N ILE A 229 20.57 -2.53 5.22
CA ILE A 229 19.45 -3.20 5.87
C ILE A 229 19.85 -4.67 6.05
N SER A 230 20.03 -5.12 7.28
CA SER A 230 20.02 -6.56 7.57
C SER A 230 18.56 -7.01 7.57
N GLN A 231 18.22 -7.95 6.68
CA GLN A 231 17.02 -8.79 6.88
C GLN A 231 17.09 -9.34 8.32
N PRO A 232 15.96 -9.59 9.02
CA PRO A 232 15.99 -10.10 10.39
C PRO A 232 16.66 -11.52 10.45
N ASP A 233 16.39 -12.48 11.34
CA ASP A 233 16.87 -13.87 11.17
C ASP A 233 15.75 -14.85 10.74
N THR A 234 15.85 -15.48 9.55
CA THR A 234 14.79 -16.38 8.98
C THR A 234 14.56 -17.64 9.82
N THR A 235 15.56 -18.04 10.60
CA THR A 235 15.47 -19.16 11.55
C THR A 235 14.89 -18.74 12.91
N LYS A 236 14.65 -17.43 13.08
CA LYS A 236 13.90 -16.75 14.14
C LYS A 236 12.66 -16.01 13.63
N GLY A 237 12.27 -16.24 12.37
CA GLY A 237 11.12 -15.64 11.70
C GLY A 237 11.40 -14.43 10.83
N ASN A 238 11.91 -14.64 9.62
CA ASN A 238 11.89 -13.62 8.58
C ASN A 238 11.14 -14.10 7.36
N ASP A 239 10.16 -13.29 7.03
CA ASP A 239 9.90 -12.70 5.72
C ASP A 239 10.83 -13.09 4.54
N PRO A 240 10.40 -14.08 3.73
CA PRO A 240 10.87 -14.32 2.38
C PRO A 240 9.90 -13.77 1.30
N TYR A 241 9.00 -12.83 1.63
CA TYR A 241 7.83 -12.50 0.81
C TYR A 241 7.72 -11.02 0.40
N GLU A 242 6.78 -10.75 -0.52
CA GLU A 242 6.49 -9.45 -1.17
C GLU A 242 6.34 -8.26 -0.19
N GLU A 243 6.10 -8.50 1.10
CA GLU A 243 5.95 -7.45 2.11
C GLU A 243 7.22 -6.61 2.32
N SER A 244 8.39 -7.14 1.97
CA SER A 244 9.66 -6.41 1.95
C SER A 244 9.85 -5.54 0.70
N LYS A 245 9.05 -5.76 -0.35
CA LYS A 245 9.10 -4.93 -1.56
C LYS A 245 8.48 -3.56 -1.29
N PRO A 246 8.96 -2.50 -1.96
CA PRO A 246 8.30 -1.20 -1.90
C PRO A 246 6.82 -1.38 -2.27
N ILE A 247 5.92 -0.87 -1.43
CA ILE A 247 4.47 -1.01 -1.65
C ILE A 247 4.01 -0.01 -2.73
N VAL A 248 4.83 1.02 -2.97
CA VAL A 248 4.58 2.03 -3.99
C VAL A 248 4.91 1.52 -5.40
N PRO A 249 4.24 2.05 -6.45
CA PRO A 249 4.48 1.66 -7.84
C PRO A 249 5.97 1.63 -8.21
N LYS A 250 6.36 0.72 -9.10
CA LYS A 250 7.74 0.63 -9.60
C LYS A 250 8.19 2.00 -10.13
N GLY A 251 9.27 2.53 -9.56
CA GLY A 251 9.80 3.87 -9.91
C GLY A 251 9.30 5.02 -9.01
N THR A 252 8.44 4.74 -8.03
CA THR A 252 8.10 5.67 -6.97
C THR A 252 8.88 5.31 -5.69
N THR A 253 9.28 6.31 -4.92
CA THR A 253 9.82 6.11 -3.58
C THR A 253 8.65 6.17 -2.61
N GLU A 254 8.62 5.27 -1.62
CA GLU A 254 7.81 5.53 -0.43
C GLU A 254 8.18 6.93 0.06
N PRO A 255 7.23 7.75 0.52
CA PRO A 255 7.50 9.13 0.93
C PRO A 255 8.38 9.18 2.18
N THR A 256 9.64 8.78 2.05
CA THR A 256 10.69 8.98 3.03
C THR A 256 11.08 10.45 2.92
N THR A 257 10.51 11.28 3.77
CA THR A 257 11.06 12.62 3.98
C THR A 257 12.46 12.43 4.56
N SER A 258 13.48 12.63 3.71
CA SER A 258 14.89 12.60 4.09
C SER A 258 15.15 13.53 5.28
N SER A 259 15.94 13.10 6.25
CA SER A 259 16.52 14.01 7.24
C SER A 259 18.04 13.84 7.32
N THR A 260 18.71 14.98 7.45
CA THR A 260 20.15 15.19 7.39
C THR A 260 20.87 14.57 8.59
N TYR A 261 22.04 14.00 8.33
CA TYR A 261 22.93 13.35 9.28
C TYR A 261 23.36 14.28 10.43
N GLY A 262 23.31 13.77 11.66
CA GLY A 262 23.80 14.44 12.87
C GLY A 262 24.11 13.44 13.98
N THR A 263 25.23 13.65 14.67
CA THR A 263 25.87 12.73 15.62
C THR A 263 25.06 12.56 16.90
N GLY A 264 24.56 11.33 17.10
CA GLY A 264 23.68 10.92 18.20
C GLY A 264 22.29 10.59 17.67
N SER A 265 22.13 9.42 17.05
CA SER A 265 20.91 9.07 16.32
C SER A 265 19.81 8.55 17.26
N PRO A 266 18.69 9.27 17.47
CA PRO A 266 17.50 8.68 18.06
C PRO A 266 16.95 7.59 17.12
N LEU A 267 16.41 6.53 17.71
CA LEU A 267 15.67 5.48 16.98
C LEU A 267 14.43 6.14 16.36
N THR A 268 14.52 6.34 15.05
CA THR A 268 13.43 6.79 14.18
C THR A 268 12.55 5.57 13.90
N VAL A 269 11.27 5.71 13.50
CA VAL A 269 10.39 4.62 13.03
C VAL A 269 9.41 5.22 12.02
N THR A 270 9.18 4.55 10.90
CA THR A 270 8.11 4.91 9.95
C THR A 270 6.83 4.27 10.44
N GLN A 271 5.89 5.11 10.87
CA GLN A 271 4.57 4.66 11.22
C GLN A 271 3.84 4.24 9.95
N THR A 272 3.45 2.97 9.89
CA THR A 272 2.58 2.46 8.84
C THR A 272 1.14 2.73 9.28
N PHE A 273 0.73 3.97 9.49
CA PHE A 273 -0.69 4.22 9.78
C PHE A 273 -1.48 4.00 8.50
N TYR A 274 -2.35 2.99 8.51
CA TYR A 274 -3.17 2.63 7.35
C TYR A 274 -4.51 2.20 7.89
N ILE A 275 -5.43 3.16 7.93
CA ILE A 275 -6.84 2.95 8.18
C ILE A 275 -7.58 3.61 7.03
N ILE A 276 -8.20 2.78 6.20
CA ILE A 276 -8.92 3.23 5.02
C ILE A 276 -10.15 2.35 4.84
N ALA A 277 -11.31 2.97 4.65
CA ALA A 277 -12.55 2.27 4.41
C ALA A 277 -12.48 1.52 3.08
N ILE A 278 -12.92 0.27 3.06
CA ILE A 278 -12.98 -0.54 1.85
C ILE A 278 -14.32 -0.29 1.18
N ASP A 279 -14.42 0.85 0.51
CA ASP A 279 -15.62 1.32 -0.17
C ASP A 279 -15.34 1.73 -1.62
N ASN A 280 -16.40 2.02 -2.37
CA ASN A 280 -16.30 2.40 -3.77
C ASN A 280 -15.54 3.74 -3.95
N THR A 281 -15.56 4.62 -2.96
CA THR A 281 -14.80 5.88 -3.01
C THR A 281 -13.30 5.61 -3.00
N ASN A 282 -12.83 4.70 -2.14
CA ASN A 282 -11.40 4.43 -1.96
C ASN A 282 -10.87 3.36 -2.93
N TYR A 283 -11.64 2.32 -3.23
CA TYR A 283 -11.20 1.15 -4.00
C TYR A 283 -11.97 0.90 -5.31
N GLY A 284 -12.94 1.76 -5.66
CA GLY A 284 -13.75 1.58 -6.86
C GLY A 284 -14.47 0.23 -6.87
N THR A 285 -14.54 -0.40 -8.04
CA THR A 285 -15.22 -1.69 -8.24
C THR A 285 -14.62 -2.83 -7.41
N ALA A 286 -13.32 -2.79 -7.12
CA ALA A 286 -12.65 -3.80 -6.30
C ALA A 286 -13.16 -3.83 -4.85
N SER A 287 -13.77 -2.74 -4.37
CA SER A 287 -14.41 -2.71 -3.03
C SER A 287 -15.47 -3.80 -2.87
N SER A 288 -16.20 -4.14 -3.93
CA SER A 288 -17.23 -5.19 -3.91
C SER A 288 -16.68 -6.60 -3.69
N ILE A 289 -15.36 -6.79 -3.89
CA ILE A 289 -14.64 -8.04 -3.74
C ILE A 289 -13.85 -8.05 -2.42
N LEU A 290 -13.22 -6.92 -2.10
CA LEU A 290 -12.37 -6.75 -0.93
C LEU A 290 -13.18 -6.54 0.36
N ALA A 291 -14.29 -5.81 0.32
CA ALA A 291 -15.11 -5.56 1.49
C ALA A 291 -15.78 -6.85 1.95
N ASN A 292 -15.65 -7.18 3.23
CA ASN A 292 -16.27 -8.36 3.78
C ASN A 292 -16.80 -8.11 5.20
N GLY A 293 -17.95 -8.71 5.52
CA GLY A 293 -18.51 -8.63 6.86
C GLY A 293 -17.72 -9.42 7.91
N THR A 294 -16.93 -10.41 7.47
CA THR A 294 -16.04 -11.19 8.35
C THR A 294 -14.60 -10.69 8.19
N PRO A 295 -13.95 -10.23 9.28
CA PRO A 295 -12.56 -9.79 9.21
C PRO A 295 -11.58 -10.92 8.89
N PHE A 296 -10.54 -10.61 8.12
CA PHE A 296 -9.49 -11.54 7.70
C PHE A 296 -8.11 -10.90 7.84
N TRP A 297 -7.09 -11.74 8.05
CA TRP A 297 -5.71 -11.31 8.06
C TRP A 297 -5.25 -10.86 6.66
N VAL A 298 -4.49 -9.78 6.62
CA VAL A 298 -3.74 -9.32 5.45
C VAL A 298 -2.27 -9.60 5.75
N ALA A 299 -1.59 -10.28 4.83
CA ALA A 299 -0.18 -10.67 4.98
C ALA A 299 0.74 -9.45 4.86
N ALA A 300 0.78 -8.66 5.93
CA ALA A 300 1.61 -7.50 6.11
C ALA A 300 1.71 -7.15 7.60
N ARG A 301 2.85 -6.60 8.01
CA ARG A 301 3.03 -6.04 9.36
C ARG A 301 2.58 -4.58 9.42
N CYS A 302 2.40 -4.08 10.63
CA CYS A 302 2.22 -2.66 10.90
C CYS A 302 2.96 -2.22 12.14
N VAL A 303 3.43 -0.98 12.14
CA VAL A 303 4.03 -0.34 13.31
C VAL A 303 3.33 0.99 13.58
N ASN A 304 2.95 1.21 14.83
CA ASN A 304 2.39 2.46 15.32
C ASN A 304 3.30 3.03 16.41
N THR A 305 3.58 4.32 16.38
CA THR A 305 4.55 4.94 17.29
C THR A 305 3.97 6.11 18.05
N PHE A 306 4.19 6.09 19.36
CA PHE A 306 3.79 7.13 20.30
C PHE A 306 5.03 7.79 20.88
N SER A 307 4.82 8.89 21.60
CA SER A 307 5.93 9.63 22.22
C SER A 307 6.73 8.83 23.23
N ASN A 308 6.15 7.78 23.81
CA ASN A 308 6.74 7.03 24.92
C ASN A 308 6.90 5.52 24.66
N PHE A 309 6.32 4.96 23.59
CA PHE A 309 6.45 3.54 23.21
C PHE A 309 6.06 3.31 21.75
N ALA A 310 6.42 2.15 21.21
CA ALA A 310 6.03 1.68 19.88
C ALA A 310 5.19 0.40 19.97
N ARG A 311 4.29 0.21 19.02
CA ARG A 311 3.36 -0.92 18.90
C ARG A 311 3.62 -1.66 17.60
N PHE A 312 3.71 -2.98 17.66
CA PHE A 312 4.05 -3.86 16.54
C PHE A 312 2.92 -4.85 16.30
N GLY A 313 2.37 -4.85 15.10
CA GLY A 313 1.15 -5.56 14.77
C GLY A 313 1.12 -6.20 13.40
N LEU A 314 0.03 -6.91 13.12
CA LEU A 314 -0.31 -7.49 11.82
C LEU A 314 -1.50 -6.76 11.21
N ARG A 315 -1.55 -6.68 9.88
CA ARG A 315 -2.68 -6.09 9.16
C ARG A 315 -3.86 -7.04 9.11
N TYR A 316 -5.05 -6.49 9.23
CA TYR A 316 -6.29 -7.20 8.94
C TYR A 316 -7.22 -6.28 8.15
N ALA A 317 -8.24 -6.86 7.52
CA ALA A 317 -9.27 -6.13 6.79
C ALA A 317 -10.66 -6.70 7.10
N GLY A 318 -11.65 -5.80 7.15
CA GLY A 318 -13.07 -6.12 7.24
C GLY A 318 -13.88 -5.11 6.42
N THR A 319 -14.60 -4.22 7.10
CA THR A 319 -15.17 -3.00 6.49
C THR A 319 -14.10 -1.97 6.12
N ASP A 320 -12.97 -2.03 6.80
CA ASP A 320 -11.81 -1.16 6.66
C ASP A 320 -10.54 -1.99 6.83
N ALA A 321 -9.44 -1.50 6.26
CA ALA A 321 -8.11 -2.05 6.52
C ALA A 321 -7.55 -1.45 7.80
N ASN A 322 -6.97 -2.25 8.70
CA ASN A 322 -6.41 -1.77 9.96
C ASN A 322 -5.22 -2.63 10.42
N GLY A 323 -4.71 -2.39 11.62
CA GLY A 323 -3.65 -3.16 12.26
C GLY A 323 -4.07 -3.66 13.64
N TYR A 324 -3.73 -4.91 13.95
CA TYR A 324 -3.92 -5.50 15.27
C TYR A 324 -2.57 -5.70 15.96
N LEU A 325 -2.49 -5.32 17.23
CA LEU A 325 -1.27 -5.35 18.03
C LEU A 325 -0.87 -6.78 18.41
N MET A 326 0.41 -7.11 18.24
CA MET A 326 1.00 -8.38 18.70
C MET A 326 1.87 -8.18 19.95
N PHE A 327 2.68 -7.11 19.98
CA PHE A 327 3.43 -6.72 21.17
C PHE A 327 3.81 -5.24 21.11
N ASP A 328 4.24 -4.70 22.23
CA ASP A 328 4.75 -3.34 22.28
C ASP A 328 6.14 -3.23 22.89
N SER A 329 6.66 -2.02 22.82
CA SER A 329 8.03 -1.71 23.18
C SER A 329 8.23 -1.51 24.70
N VAL A 330 7.16 -1.60 25.50
CA VAL A 330 7.25 -1.68 26.97
C VAL A 330 7.19 -3.12 27.47
N GLY A 331 6.99 -4.08 26.57
CA GLY A 331 6.99 -5.51 26.87
C GLY A 331 5.59 -6.12 26.99
N ASP A 332 4.53 -5.36 26.73
CA ASP A 332 3.17 -5.90 26.74
C ASP A 332 2.95 -6.75 25.49
N THR A 333 2.25 -7.87 25.68
CA THR A 333 1.99 -8.89 24.67
C THR A 333 0.50 -9.04 24.39
N TYR A 334 0.18 -9.36 23.14
CA TYR A 334 -1.18 -9.37 22.61
C TYR A 334 -1.31 -10.44 21.52
N GLY A 335 -2.53 -10.72 21.09
CA GLY A 335 -2.77 -11.64 19.98
C GLY A 335 -4.23 -11.69 19.59
N ASP A 336 -4.47 -12.12 18.36
CA ASP A 336 -5.83 -12.31 17.85
C ASP A 336 -5.87 -13.44 16.84
N ARG A 337 -7.10 -13.78 16.42
CA ARG A 337 -7.38 -14.73 15.36
C ARG A 337 -8.33 -14.13 14.34
N TYR A 338 -7.94 -14.26 13.07
CA TYR A 338 -8.79 -13.94 11.94
C TYR A 338 -8.71 -15.05 10.90
N ALA A 339 -9.72 -15.09 10.03
CA ALA A 339 -9.69 -15.94 8.84
C ALA A 339 -8.56 -15.50 7.88
N LEU A 340 -8.22 -16.36 6.92
CA LEU A 340 -7.37 -16.00 5.80
C LEU A 340 -8.21 -15.66 4.57
N ARG A 341 -7.59 -14.98 3.61
CA ARG A 341 -8.19 -14.69 2.32
C ARG A 341 -7.26 -15.11 1.19
N PRO A 342 -7.39 -16.36 0.69
CA PRO A 342 -6.52 -16.89 -0.37
C PRO A 342 -6.63 -16.10 -1.68
N VAL A 343 -5.46 -15.87 -2.29
CA VAL A 343 -5.26 -15.29 -3.63
C VAL A 343 -4.37 -16.24 -4.44
N VAL A 344 -4.68 -16.42 -5.73
CA VAL A 344 -3.90 -17.22 -6.69
C VAL A 344 -3.62 -16.37 -7.92
N SER A 345 -2.36 -16.26 -8.32
CA SER A 345 -1.97 -15.60 -9.57
C SER A 345 -1.95 -16.64 -10.69
N LEU A 346 -2.84 -16.50 -11.66
CA LEU A 346 -2.98 -17.39 -12.81
C LEU A 346 -2.28 -16.76 -14.02
N PRO A 347 -1.37 -17.48 -14.71
CA PRO A 347 -0.95 -17.10 -16.06
C PRO A 347 -2.17 -17.01 -16.99
N SER A 348 -2.21 -15.99 -17.86
CA SER A 348 -3.33 -15.82 -18.79
C SER A 348 -3.51 -17.04 -19.71
N SER A 349 -2.42 -17.75 -20.00
CA SER A 349 -2.40 -18.99 -20.80
C SER A 349 -3.23 -20.13 -20.21
N LEU A 350 -3.55 -20.09 -18.91
CA LEU A 350 -4.45 -21.07 -18.30
C LEU A 350 -5.92 -20.76 -18.56
N LEU A 351 -6.29 -19.56 -19.03
CA LEU A 351 -7.68 -19.18 -19.26
C LEU A 351 -8.13 -19.60 -20.66
N THR A 352 -9.22 -20.36 -20.75
CA THR A 352 -9.66 -20.96 -22.03
C THR A 352 -10.32 -19.98 -22.99
N GLY A 353 -10.70 -18.78 -22.51
CA GLY A 353 -11.54 -17.86 -23.28
C GLY A 353 -13.02 -18.18 -23.27
N GLU A 354 -13.44 -19.24 -22.60
CA GLU A 354 -14.84 -19.66 -22.49
C GLU A 354 -15.34 -19.53 -21.05
N GLN A 355 -16.59 -19.11 -20.91
CA GLN A 355 -17.29 -19.14 -19.64
C GLN A 355 -18.27 -20.31 -19.59
N THR A 356 -18.40 -20.93 -18.43
CA THR A 356 -19.49 -21.86 -18.14
C THR A 356 -20.23 -21.36 -16.91
N ASN A 357 -21.54 -21.17 -17.05
CA ASN A 357 -22.41 -20.60 -16.01
C ASN A 357 -21.92 -19.23 -15.47
N GLY A 358 -21.37 -18.40 -16.36
CA GLY A 358 -20.88 -17.05 -16.00
C GLY A 358 -19.53 -17.01 -15.29
N ALA A 359 -18.78 -18.12 -15.28
CA ALA A 359 -17.43 -18.19 -14.71
C ALA A 359 -16.40 -18.64 -15.76
N TRP A 360 -15.23 -17.99 -15.77
CA TRP A 360 -14.12 -18.32 -16.66
C TRP A 360 -13.53 -19.69 -16.33
N ASN A 361 -13.31 -20.52 -17.35
CA ASN A 361 -12.71 -21.83 -17.20
C ASN A 361 -11.18 -21.80 -17.33
N LEU A 362 -10.55 -22.82 -16.74
CA LEU A 362 -9.11 -23.03 -16.81
C LEU A 362 -8.79 -24.30 -17.61
N SER A 363 -7.77 -24.22 -18.45
CA SER A 363 -7.14 -25.37 -19.12
C SER A 363 -5.67 -25.48 -18.71
N LYS A 364 -5.14 -26.69 -18.80
CA LYS A 364 -3.71 -26.96 -18.63
C LYS A 364 -2.97 -26.85 -19.96
#